data_AF-W4RW38-F1
#
_entry.id   AF-W4RW38-F1
#
_cell.length_a   1.000
_cell.length_b   1.000
_cell.length_c   1.000
_cell.angle_alpha   90.00
_cell.angle_beta   90.00
_cell.angle_gamma   90.00
#
_symmetry.space_group_name_H-M   'P 1'
#
loop_
_entity.id
_entity.type
_entity.pdbx_description
1 polymer ?
#
loop_
_entity_poly.entity_id
_entity_poly.type
_entity_poly.pdbx_seq_one_letter_code
_entity_poly.pdbx_strand_id
1 'polypeptide(L)'
;MPQRVLKEGLNRTTATRWYSRGANFFPELTDRFRPENLPKWIDFKIAFGADLEPYEKPYYRFPMFSEKILVFNFDISSDLFAHLEDLYDGGKGHFVKGLPSKEELMKEYWKSMIPFSEFLKHKPFDNPEVTFLNKFQQSY
;
A
#
# COMPACT_ATOMS: atom_id res chain seq x y z
N MET A 1 10.09 -17.67 -5.39
CA MET A 1 11.24 -18.53 -5.03
C MET A 1 12.14 -17.78 -4.05
N PRO A 2 12.34 -18.27 -2.82
CA PRO A 2 13.07 -17.56 -1.76
C PRO A 2 14.50 -17.15 -2.14
N GLN A 3 15.17 -17.90 -3.02
CA GLN A 3 16.54 -17.61 -3.47
C GLN A 3 16.68 -16.33 -4.31
N ARG A 4 15.61 -15.89 -5.02
CA ARG A 4 15.65 -14.63 -5.78
C ARG A 4 15.74 -13.41 -4.87
N VAL A 5 15.12 -13.45 -3.70
CA VAL A 5 15.16 -12.36 -2.71
C VAL A 5 16.58 -12.08 -2.24
N LEU A 6 17.44 -13.10 -2.12
CA LEU A 6 18.84 -12.93 -1.73
C LEU A 6 19.70 -12.28 -2.83
N LYS A 7 19.39 -12.53 -4.11
CA LYS A 7 20.14 -11.96 -5.25
C LYS A 7 19.61 -10.59 -5.68
N GLU A 8 18.29 -10.44 -5.68
CA GLU A 8 17.59 -9.29 -6.24
C GLU A 8 17.05 -8.35 -5.16
N GLY A 9 17.16 -8.69 -3.88
CA GLY A 9 16.60 -7.91 -2.78
C GLY A 9 15.08 -8.03 -2.67
N LEU A 10 14.51 -7.35 -1.66
CA LEU A 10 13.05 -7.21 -1.52
C LEU A 10 12.55 -6.11 -2.45
N ASN A 11 11.65 -6.47 -3.36
CA ASN A 11 11.03 -5.59 -4.33
C ASN A 11 9.66 -6.14 -4.78
N ARG A 12 8.96 -5.42 -5.65
CA ARG A 12 7.64 -5.80 -6.18
C ARG A 12 7.56 -7.22 -6.77
N THR A 13 8.63 -7.75 -7.37
CA THR A 13 8.63 -9.08 -8.01
C THR A 13 9.08 -10.21 -7.06
N THR A 14 9.69 -9.86 -5.93
CA THR A 14 10.23 -10.83 -4.96
C THR A 14 9.42 -10.88 -3.66
N ALA A 15 8.56 -9.90 -3.41
CA ALA A 15 7.60 -9.90 -2.30
C ALA A 15 6.58 -11.04 -2.46
N THR A 16 6.42 -11.86 -1.41
CA THR A 16 5.59 -13.08 -1.42
C THR A 16 4.13 -12.84 -1.05
N ARG A 17 3.78 -11.64 -0.58
CA ARG A 17 2.39 -11.22 -0.39
C ARG A 17 2.14 -9.94 -1.15
N TRP A 18 1.31 -10.06 -2.19
CA TRP A 18 0.75 -8.91 -2.88
C TRP A 18 -0.51 -8.51 -2.12
N TYR A 19 -0.40 -7.53 -1.23
CA TYR A 19 -1.60 -6.90 -0.70
C TYR A 19 -2.20 -6.00 -1.78
N SER A 20 -3.53 -6.00 -1.77
CA SER A 20 -4.36 -5.00 -2.42
C SER A 20 -3.80 -3.61 -2.07
N ARG A 21 -3.61 -2.74 -3.05
CA ARG A 21 -3.02 -1.43 -2.83
C ARG A 21 -4.07 -0.43 -3.21
N GLY A 22 -4.63 0.30 -2.25
CA GLY A 22 -5.69 1.29 -2.50
C GLY A 22 -5.36 2.17 -3.72
N ALA A 23 -4.10 2.58 -3.79
CA ALA A 23 -3.52 3.36 -4.89
C ALA A 23 -3.57 2.70 -6.29
N ASN A 24 -3.61 1.37 -6.41
CA ASN A 24 -3.57 0.67 -7.70
C ASN A 24 -4.94 0.19 -8.18
N PHE A 25 -5.98 0.29 -7.37
CA PHE A 25 -7.33 -0.09 -7.80
C PHE A 25 -7.89 0.84 -8.88
N PHE A 26 -7.63 2.14 -8.72
CA PHE A 26 -8.09 3.18 -9.64
C PHE A 26 -6.94 4.11 -10.00
N PRO A 27 -5.97 3.67 -10.83
CA PRO A 27 -4.75 4.43 -11.10
C PRO A 27 -5.02 5.83 -11.66
N GLU A 28 -6.08 5.99 -12.46
CA GLU A 28 -6.50 7.30 -12.97
C GLU A 28 -6.93 8.25 -11.84
N LEU A 29 -7.65 7.76 -10.83
CA LEU A 29 -8.05 8.56 -9.67
C LEU A 29 -6.85 8.84 -8.77
N THR A 30 -5.97 7.87 -8.59
CA THR A 30 -4.73 8.01 -7.81
C THR A 30 -3.87 9.12 -8.39
N ASP A 31 -3.65 9.12 -9.70
CA ASP A 31 -2.87 10.16 -10.38
C ASP A 31 -3.61 11.51 -10.36
N ARG A 32 -4.93 11.52 -10.58
CA ARG A 32 -5.75 12.75 -10.58
C ARG A 32 -5.78 13.46 -9.22
N PHE A 33 -5.82 12.71 -8.12
CA PHE A 33 -5.91 13.26 -6.76
C PHE A 33 -4.57 13.32 -6.03
N ARG A 34 -3.46 13.00 -6.73
CA ARG A 34 -2.12 13.12 -6.19
C ARG A 34 -1.84 14.57 -5.75
N PRO A 35 -1.47 14.81 -4.49
CA PRO A 35 -1.09 16.15 -4.05
C PRO A 35 0.13 16.70 -4.82
N GLU A 36 0.06 17.96 -5.23
CA GLU A 36 1.07 18.60 -6.09
C GLU A 36 2.48 18.67 -5.46
N ASN A 37 2.54 18.81 -4.14
CA ASN A 37 3.80 18.96 -3.39
C ASN A 37 4.41 17.64 -2.95
N LEU A 38 3.95 16.50 -3.47
CA LEU A 38 4.52 15.21 -3.09
C LEU A 38 5.91 15.00 -3.70
N PRO A 39 6.84 14.42 -2.91
CA PRO A 39 8.13 14.03 -3.45
C PRO A 39 8.02 13.10 -4.66
N LYS A 40 8.87 13.32 -5.68
CA LYS A 40 8.90 12.53 -6.92
C LYS A 40 9.19 11.04 -6.70
N TRP A 41 9.79 10.69 -5.57
CA TRP A 41 10.11 9.30 -5.24
C TRP A 41 8.87 8.48 -4.84
N ILE A 42 7.74 9.12 -4.55
CA ILE A 42 6.47 8.43 -4.28
C ILE A 42 5.89 7.98 -5.63
N ASP A 43 6.13 6.72 -5.98
CA ASP A 43 5.63 6.09 -7.20
C ASP A 43 5.00 4.72 -6.91
N PHE A 44 3.67 4.66 -7.00
CA PHE A 44 2.92 3.43 -6.74
C PHE A 44 3.11 2.33 -7.80
N LYS A 45 3.64 2.67 -8.98
CA LYS A 45 3.96 1.68 -10.04
C LYS A 45 5.06 0.72 -9.59
N ILE A 46 6.00 1.21 -8.80
CA ILE A 46 7.14 0.44 -8.28
C ILE A 46 6.98 0.02 -6.82
N ALA A 47 5.93 0.50 -6.14
CA ALA A 47 5.66 0.19 -4.73
C ALA A 47 5.52 -1.32 -4.46
N PHE A 48 5.50 -1.72 -3.19
CA PHE A 48 4.99 -3.02 -2.74
C PHE A 48 4.58 -2.95 -1.27
N GLY A 49 3.61 -3.77 -0.87
CA GLY A 49 3.17 -3.87 0.52
C GLY A 49 4.06 -4.80 1.35
N ALA A 50 4.09 -4.62 2.66
CA ALA A 50 4.57 -5.66 3.57
C ALA A 50 3.81 -5.67 4.91
N ASP A 51 3.88 -6.80 5.60
CA ASP A 51 3.33 -6.97 6.94
C ASP A 51 4.29 -6.39 7.98
N LEU A 52 3.75 -5.73 9.00
CA LEU A 52 4.51 -5.31 10.18
C LEU A 52 4.78 -6.47 11.14
N GLU A 53 3.89 -7.45 11.15
CA GLU A 53 4.01 -8.61 12.02
C GLU A 53 4.64 -9.79 11.27
N PRO A 54 5.61 -10.48 11.91
CA PRO A 54 6.19 -11.68 11.33
C PRO A 54 5.15 -12.80 11.33
N TYR A 55 4.96 -13.43 10.17
CA TYR A 55 4.16 -14.65 10.09
C TYR A 55 4.97 -15.87 10.60
N GLU A 56 4.30 -16.93 11.04
CA GLU A 56 4.87 -18.11 11.75
C GLU A 56 5.79 -19.03 10.90
N LYS A 57 6.44 -18.53 9.85
CA LYS A 57 7.32 -19.29 8.95
C LYS A 57 8.69 -18.61 8.82
N PRO A 58 9.74 -19.29 8.32
CA PRO A 58 11.01 -18.62 8.08
C PRO A 58 10.87 -17.56 6.97
N TYR A 59 11.03 -16.29 7.33
CA TYR A 59 11.06 -15.15 6.40
C TYR A 59 12.42 -14.48 6.40
N TYR A 60 12.86 -14.02 5.22
CA TYR A 60 13.99 -13.11 5.13
C TYR A 60 13.60 -11.75 5.71
N ARG A 61 14.38 -11.28 6.67
CA ARG A 61 14.23 -9.95 7.27
C ARG A 61 15.18 -8.99 6.59
N PHE A 62 14.70 -7.78 6.32
CA PHE A 62 15.50 -6.68 5.80
C PHE A 62 15.51 -5.58 6.84
N PRO A 63 16.67 -4.98 7.14
CA PRO A 63 16.70 -3.86 8.05
C PRO A 63 16.00 -2.66 7.41
N MET A 64 15.08 -2.05 8.14
CA MET A 64 14.37 -0.85 7.69
C MET A 64 15.25 0.38 7.92
N PHE A 65 15.96 0.81 6.88
CA PHE A 65 16.76 2.06 6.91
C PHE A 65 16.20 3.16 5.98
N SER A 66 14.97 2.99 5.50
CA SER A 66 14.43 3.87 4.45
C SER A 66 13.32 4.76 5.01
N GLU A 67 13.49 6.08 4.86
CA GLU A 67 12.41 7.06 5.05
C GLU A 67 11.32 6.94 3.96
N LYS A 68 11.55 6.12 2.92
CA LYS A 68 10.60 5.86 1.83
C LYS A 68 9.60 4.73 2.11
N ILE A 69 9.16 4.63 3.36
CA ILE A 69 8.10 3.72 3.80
C ILE A 69 6.94 4.60 4.22
N LEU A 70 5.79 4.41 3.57
CA LEU A 70 4.56 5.12 3.86
C LEU A 70 3.56 4.15 4.46
N VAL A 71 2.72 4.68 5.33
CA VAL A 71 1.57 3.96 5.90
C VAL A 71 0.31 4.69 5.48
N PHE A 72 -0.69 3.92 5.07
CA PHE A 72 -2.03 4.38 4.74
C PHE A 72 -3.04 3.70 5.67
N ASN A 73 -4.26 4.23 5.74
CA ASN A 73 -5.35 3.55 6.41
C ASN A 73 -5.92 2.44 5.52
N PHE A 74 -5.79 1.19 5.94
CA PHE A 74 -6.25 0.03 5.19
C PHE A 74 -7.77 -0.02 5.03
N ASP A 75 -8.54 0.55 5.96
CA ASP A 75 -10.00 0.56 5.87
C ASP A 75 -10.46 1.30 4.60
N ILE A 76 -9.76 2.38 4.24
CA ILE A 76 -10.02 3.12 3.00
C ILE A 76 -9.71 2.25 1.76
N SER A 77 -8.62 1.48 1.81
CA SER A 77 -8.29 0.52 0.75
C SER A 77 -9.33 -0.58 0.64
N SER A 78 -9.85 -1.09 1.75
CA SER A 78 -10.93 -2.07 1.77
C SER A 78 -12.20 -1.51 1.10
N ASP A 79 -12.57 -0.27 1.41
CA ASP A 79 -13.73 0.38 0.78
C ASP A 79 -13.50 0.62 -0.72
N LEU A 80 -12.31 1.05 -1.13
CA LEU A 80 -11.94 1.15 -2.55
C LEU A 80 -12.00 -0.21 -3.24
N PHE A 81 -11.62 -1.29 -2.56
CA PHE A 81 -11.71 -2.64 -3.10
C PHE A 81 -13.17 -3.07 -3.29
N ALA A 82 -14.07 -2.74 -2.36
CA ALA A 82 -15.50 -3.02 -2.52
C ALA A 82 -16.09 -2.35 -3.78
N HIS A 83 -15.63 -1.15 -4.15
CA HIS A 83 -15.98 -0.53 -5.44
C HIS A 83 -15.44 -1.30 -6.64
N LEU A 84 -14.25 -1.90 -6.53
CA LEU A 84 -13.69 -2.73 -7.59
C LEU A 84 -14.48 -4.05 -7.72
N GLU A 85 -14.85 -4.67 -6.60
CA GLU A 85 -15.71 -5.86 -6.58
C GLU A 85 -17.10 -5.58 -7.15
N ASP A 86 -17.71 -4.45 -6.83
CA ASP A 86 -19.00 -4.06 -7.38
C ASP A 86 -18.94 -3.90 -8.91
N LEU A 87 -17.86 -3.32 -9.43
CA LEU A 87 -17.63 -3.23 -10.88
C LEU A 87 -17.52 -4.62 -11.52
N TYR A 88 -16.86 -5.58 -10.86
CA TYR A 88 -16.80 -6.96 -11.34
C TYR A 88 -18.16 -7.68 -11.25
N ASP A 89 -19.03 -7.33 -10.30
CA ASP A 89 -20.42 -7.82 -10.19
C ASP A 89 -21.40 -7.06 -11.14
N GLY A 90 -20.87 -6.27 -12.07
CA GLY A 90 -21.66 -5.55 -13.07
C GLY A 90 -22.23 -4.22 -12.59
N GLY A 91 -21.70 -3.64 -11.50
CA GLY A 91 -21.97 -2.28 -11.04
C GLY A 91 -23.35 -2.09 -10.43
N LYS A 92 -23.89 -3.12 -9.76
CA LYS A 92 -25.26 -3.14 -9.23
C LYS A 92 -25.41 -2.43 -7.88
N GLY A 93 -24.32 -2.03 -7.26
CA GLY A 93 -24.33 -1.33 -5.97
C GLY A 93 -24.48 -2.24 -4.75
N HIS A 94 -24.29 -3.56 -4.91
CA HIS A 94 -24.44 -4.52 -3.81
C HIS A 94 -23.34 -4.37 -2.76
N PHE A 95 -22.12 -4.08 -3.19
CA PHE A 95 -20.95 -4.01 -2.31
C PHE A 95 -20.66 -2.58 -1.81
N VAL A 96 -21.25 -1.57 -2.44
CA VAL A 96 -20.93 -0.15 -2.18
C VAL A 96 -22.04 0.62 -1.46
N LYS A 97 -23.10 -0.08 -1.02
CA LYS A 97 -24.22 0.56 -0.32
C LYS A 97 -23.75 1.16 1.01
N GLY A 98 -23.82 2.49 1.12
CA GLY A 98 -23.40 3.22 2.31
C GLY A 98 -21.91 3.59 2.34
N LEU A 99 -21.15 3.22 1.30
CA LEU A 99 -19.76 3.65 1.14
C LEU A 99 -19.67 5.02 0.45
N PRO A 100 -18.66 5.85 0.77
CA PRO A 100 -18.37 7.05 -0.01
C PRO A 100 -18.01 6.71 -1.46
N SER A 101 -18.04 7.72 -2.33
CA SER A 101 -17.63 7.54 -3.74
C SER A 101 -16.15 7.16 -3.88
N LYS A 102 -15.77 6.56 -5.02
CA LYS A 102 -14.36 6.25 -5.32
C LYS A 102 -13.48 7.50 -5.26
N GLU A 103 -13.99 8.64 -5.71
CA GLU A 103 -13.29 9.92 -5.71
C GLU A 103 -13.07 10.46 -4.29
N GLU A 104 -14.07 10.36 -3.42
CA GLU A 104 -13.93 10.74 -2.01
C GLU A 104 -12.95 9.83 -1.29
N LEU A 105 -13.10 8.52 -1.47
CA LEU A 105 -12.19 7.53 -0.89
C LEU A 105 -10.75 7.73 -1.35
N MET A 106 -10.52 8.05 -2.63
CA MET A 106 -9.15 8.30 -3.12
C MET A 106 -8.53 9.57 -2.54
N LYS A 107 -9.32 10.62 -2.30
CA LYS A 107 -8.84 11.81 -1.59
C LYS A 107 -8.50 11.49 -0.13
N GLU A 108 -9.37 10.76 0.56
CA GLU A 108 -9.13 10.30 1.93
C GLU A 108 -7.89 9.38 2.01
N TYR A 109 -7.71 8.50 1.02
CA TYR A 109 -6.54 7.64 0.91
C TYR A 109 -5.25 8.47 0.88
N TRP A 110 -5.18 9.47 -0.01
CA TRP A 110 -4.03 10.39 -0.07
C TRP A 110 -3.82 11.18 1.23
N LYS A 111 -4.90 11.60 1.90
CA LYS A 111 -4.81 12.30 3.20
C LYS A 111 -4.32 11.39 4.33
N SER A 112 -4.62 10.10 4.27
CA SER A 112 -4.18 9.12 5.28
C SER A 112 -2.68 8.80 5.22
N MET A 113 -2.01 9.24 4.15
CA MET A 113 -0.59 8.96 3.94
C MET A 113 0.27 9.60 5.04
N ILE A 114 0.98 8.76 5.79
CA ILE A 114 1.96 9.19 6.79
C ILE A 114 3.29 8.46 6.63
N PRO A 115 4.43 9.08 6.99
CA PRO A 115 5.69 8.37 7.10
C PRO A 115 5.63 7.25 8.14
N PHE A 116 6.27 6.11 7.87
CA PHE A 116 6.31 5.00 8.81
C PHE A 116 6.89 5.38 10.18
N SER A 117 7.87 6.28 10.21
CA SER A 117 8.46 6.79 11.46
C SER A 117 7.45 7.58 12.31
N GLU A 118 6.49 8.27 11.70
CA GLU A 118 5.40 8.96 12.40
C GLU A 118 4.32 7.97 12.85
N PHE A 119 3.98 7.00 11.99
CA PHE A 119 3.07 5.91 12.37
C PHE A 119 3.54 5.18 13.63
N LEU A 120 4.84 4.87 13.76
CA LEU A 120 5.38 4.20 14.95
C LEU A 120 5.21 5.00 16.25
N LYS A 121 5.13 6.33 16.17
CA LYS A 121 4.97 7.22 17.33
C LYS A 121 3.51 7.35 17.77
N HIS A 122 2.61 7.46 16.81
CA HIS A 122 1.22 7.88 17.06
C HIS A 122 0.18 6.79 16.77
N LYS A 123 0.51 5.80 15.95
CA LYS A 123 -0.36 4.70 15.51
C LYS A 123 -1.81 5.13 15.25
N PRO A 124 -2.04 6.09 14.33
CA PRO A 124 -3.37 6.67 14.14
C PRO A 124 -4.40 5.74 13.48
N PHE A 125 -3.99 4.54 13.05
CA PHE A 125 -4.85 3.58 12.35
C PHE A 125 -4.77 2.24 13.07
N ASP A 126 -5.93 1.62 13.29
CA ASP A 126 -6.01 0.25 13.81
C ASP A 126 -5.55 -0.76 12.75
N ASN A 127 -5.88 -0.49 11.48
CA ASN A 127 -5.49 -1.32 10.33
C ASN A 127 -4.54 -0.54 9.40
N PRO A 128 -3.20 -0.67 9.56
CA PRO A 128 -2.24 0.02 8.69
C PRO A 128 -1.96 -0.75 7.39
N GLU A 129 -1.99 -0.05 6.26
CA GLU A 129 -1.42 -0.52 4.99
C GLU A 129 0.00 0.04 4.83
N VAL A 130 1.02 -0.83 4.96
CA VAL A 130 2.42 -0.41 4.84
C VAL A 130 2.92 -0.58 3.42
N THR A 131 3.32 0.53 2.81
CA THR A 131 3.77 0.63 1.42
C THR A 131 5.25 1.04 1.35
N PHE A 132 6.05 0.17 0.74
CA PHE A 132 7.45 0.40 0.44
C PHE A 132 7.62 0.93 -0.97
N LEU A 133 8.40 2.01 -1.12
CA LEU A 133 8.61 2.70 -2.40
C LEU A 133 10.04 2.52 -2.95
N ASN A 134 10.82 1.61 -2.37
CA ASN A 134 12.20 1.32 -2.72
C ASN A 134 12.49 -0.18 -2.70
N LYS A 135 13.49 -0.58 -3.49
CA LYS A 135 14.16 -1.89 -3.39
C LYS A 135 15.04 -1.93 -2.14
N PHE A 136 14.97 -3.01 -1.36
CA PHE A 136 15.94 -3.29 -0.28
C PHE A 136 16.93 -4.34 -0.76
N GLN A 137 18.23 -4.06 -0.70
CA GLN A 137 19.28 -5.06 -0.87
C GLN A 137 19.90 -5.36 0.50
N GLN A 138 20.25 -6.62 0.76
CA GLN A 138 21.13 -6.94 1.89
C GLN A 138 22.53 -6.44 1.53
N SER A 139 23.07 -5.55 2.35
CA SER A 139 24.48 -5.19 2.35
C SER A 139 25.25 -6.37 2.96
N TYR A 140 26.20 -6.92 2.21
CA TYR A 140 27.24 -7.80 2.75
C TYR A 140 28.46 -6.95 3.12
#